data_AF-A0A817QYG8-F1
#
_entry.id   AF-A0A817QYG8-F1
#
_cell.length_a   1.000
_cell.length_b   1.000
_cell.length_c   1.000
_cell.angle_alpha   90.00
_cell.angle_beta   90.00
_cell.angle_gamma   90.00
#
_symmetry.space_group_name_H-M   'P 1'
#
loop_
_entity.id
_entity.type
_entity.pdbx_description
1 polymer ?
#
loop_
_entity_poly.entity_id
_entity_poly.type
_entity_poly.pdbx_seq_one_letter_code
_entity_poly.pdbx_strand_id
1 'polypeptide(L)'
;MSVLSSNNINILNLPDEILHAIFNKLNIVDIVYSLVNVNQRFDLLTLDPFYIHHLDFVIKRDDVHNSSVDIQIIDRICEKILPRINEKVNKLTVDQFSMEGIISTIDYPQLHSLSLVNY
;
A
#
# COMPACT_ATOMS: atom_id res chain seq x y z
N MET A 1 -27.03 -30.61 -20.36
CA MET A 1 -26.12 -29.47 -20.56
C MET A 1 -26.55 -28.35 -19.63
N SER A 2 -25.99 -28.27 -18.42
CA SER A 2 -26.12 -27.07 -17.58
C SER A 2 -24.88 -26.23 -17.80
N VAL A 3 -25.06 -25.06 -18.41
CA VAL A 3 -24.02 -24.03 -18.47
C VAL A 3 -23.92 -23.45 -17.06
N LEU A 4 -22.92 -23.86 -16.30
CA LEU A 4 -22.48 -23.12 -15.12
C LEU A 4 -21.93 -21.78 -15.64
N SER A 5 -22.77 -20.76 -15.72
CA SER A 5 -22.29 -19.40 -15.92
C SER A 5 -21.50 -19.03 -14.67
N SER A 6 -20.19 -19.11 -14.75
CA SER A 6 -19.31 -18.47 -13.79
C SER A 6 -19.65 -16.98 -13.81
N ASN A 7 -20.45 -16.53 -12.84
CA ASN A 7 -20.69 -15.10 -12.61
C ASN A 7 -19.37 -14.52 -12.09
N ASN A 8 -18.44 -14.27 -13.01
CA ASN A 8 -17.19 -13.58 -12.73
C ASN A 8 -17.56 -12.14 -12.43
N ILE A 9 -17.71 -11.83 -11.14
CA ILE A 9 -17.83 -10.46 -10.68
C ILE A 9 -16.47 -9.80 -10.94
N ASN A 10 -16.44 -8.87 -11.90
CA ASN A 10 -15.26 -8.05 -12.10
C ASN A 10 -15.18 -7.02 -10.98
N ILE A 11 -14.04 -6.97 -10.28
CA ILE A 11 -13.78 -6.01 -9.20
C ILE A 11 -13.98 -4.55 -9.66
N LEU A 12 -13.74 -4.26 -10.94
CA LEU A 12 -13.95 -2.93 -11.53
C LEU A 12 -15.43 -2.51 -11.59
N ASN A 13 -16.36 -3.46 -11.46
CA ASN A 13 -17.81 -3.20 -11.48
C ASN A 13 -18.38 -3.02 -10.06
N LEU A 14 -17.58 -3.25 -9.01
CA LEU A 14 -18.04 -3.01 -7.65
C LEU A 14 -18.21 -1.52 -7.38
N PRO A 15 -19.17 -1.08 -6.54
CA PRO A 15 -19.27 0.29 -6.06
C PRO A 15 -18.05 0.71 -5.22
N ASP A 16 -17.77 2.02 -5.17
CA ASP A 16 -16.62 2.57 -4.42
C ASP A 16 -16.69 2.22 -2.94
N GLU A 17 -17.89 2.22 -2.35
CA GLU A 17 -18.11 1.90 -0.93
C GLU A 17 -17.70 0.46 -0.60
N ILE A 18 -17.93 -0.47 -1.53
CA ILE A 18 -17.54 -1.87 -1.38
C ILE A 18 -16.02 -2.01 -1.54
N LEU A 19 -15.42 -1.32 -2.51
CA LEU A 19 -13.97 -1.29 -2.67
C LEU A 19 -13.28 -0.71 -1.43
N HIS A 20 -13.80 0.39 -0.88
CA HIS A 20 -13.34 0.99 0.36
C HIS A 20 -13.43 0.02 1.54
N ALA A 21 -14.55 -0.71 1.67
CA ALA A 21 -14.73 -1.70 2.72
C ALA A 21 -13.72 -2.86 2.61
N ILE A 22 -13.40 -3.30 1.39
CA ILE A 22 -12.38 -4.32 1.14
C ILE A 22 -10.98 -3.76 1.47
N PHE A 23 -10.64 -2.58 0.96
CA PHE A 23 -9.31 -1.99 1.16
C PHE A 23 -9.02 -1.70 2.65
N ASN A 24 -10.02 -1.29 3.42
CA ASN A 24 -9.90 -1.12 4.88
C ASN A 24 -9.54 -2.40 5.65
N LYS A 25 -9.63 -3.58 5.02
CA LYS A 25 -9.26 -4.86 5.64
C LYS A 25 -7.86 -5.34 5.26
N LEU A 26 -7.19 -4.67 4.32
CA LEU A 26 -5.88 -5.05 3.82
C LEU A 26 -4.82 -4.07 4.33
N ASN A 27 -3.54 -4.47 4.29
CA ASN A 27 -2.45 -3.54 4.55
C ASN A 27 -2.41 -2.50 3.42
N ILE A 28 -2.34 -1.22 3.78
CA ILE A 28 -2.29 -0.12 2.83
C ILE A 28 -1.08 -0.19 1.90
N VAL A 29 0.08 -0.63 2.38
CA VAL A 29 1.31 -0.83 1.60
C VAL A 29 1.09 -1.84 0.48
N ASP A 30 0.43 -2.96 0.79
CA ASP A 30 0.09 -3.98 -0.21
C ASP A 30 -0.88 -3.44 -1.26
N ILE A 31 -1.87 -2.65 -0.82
CA ILE A 31 -2.85 -2.02 -1.70
C ILE A 31 -2.17 -1.03 -2.64
N VAL A 32 -1.40 -0.08 -2.11
CA VAL A 32 -0.79 0.96 -2.93
C VAL A 32 0.25 0.36 -3.88
N TYR A 33 1.06 -0.59 -3.40
CA TYR A 33 1.98 -1.34 -4.27
C TYR A 33 1.23 -2.05 -5.40
N SER A 34 0.12 -2.72 -5.10
CA SER A 34 -0.56 -3.56 -6.08
C SER A 34 -1.41 -2.76 -7.07
N LEU A 35 -2.09 -1.71 -6.61
CA LEU A 35 -3.16 -1.05 -7.38
C LEU A 35 -2.77 0.29 -7.99
N VAL A 36 -1.76 0.98 -7.46
CA VAL A 36 -1.35 2.27 -8.01
C VAL A 36 -0.77 2.10 -9.41
N ASN A 37 -1.26 2.91 -10.34
CA ASN A 37 -1.03 2.87 -11.78
C ASN A 37 -1.63 1.66 -12.52
N VAL A 38 -2.48 0.86 -11.87
CA VAL A 38 -3.22 -0.22 -12.56
C VAL A 38 -4.48 0.33 -13.23
N ASN A 39 -5.20 1.22 -12.54
CA ASN A 39 -6.43 1.81 -13.03
C ASN A 39 -6.66 3.18 -12.39
N GLN A 40 -7.10 4.17 -13.18
CA GLN A 40 -7.32 5.53 -12.69
C GLN A 40 -8.31 5.60 -11.52
N ARG A 41 -9.36 4.77 -11.51
CA ARG A 41 -10.31 4.69 -10.40
C ARG A 41 -9.64 4.19 -9.13
N PHE A 42 -8.78 3.19 -9.23
CA PHE A 42 -8.03 2.70 -8.07
C PHE A 42 -7.01 3.72 -7.57
N ASP A 43 -6.36 4.48 -8.45
CA ASP A 43 -5.48 5.57 -8.02
C ASP A 43 -6.24 6.60 -7.17
N LEU A 44 -7.47 6.97 -7.57
CA LEU A 44 -8.29 7.91 -6.79
C LEU A 44 -8.64 7.34 -5.41
N LEU A 45 -9.02 6.07 -5.34
CA LEU A 45 -9.42 5.42 -4.08
C LEU A 45 -8.23 5.17 -3.13
N THR A 46 -7.10 4.75 -3.68
CA THR A 46 -5.94 4.30 -2.90
C THR A 46 -5.00 5.42 -2.48
N LEU A 47 -5.01 6.56 -3.20
CA LEU A 47 -4.22 7.75 -2.87
C LEU A 47 -5.05 8.83 -2.15
N ASP A 48 -6.28 8.49 -1.77
CA ASP A 48 -7.13 9.36 -0.97
C ASP A 48 -6.50 9.55 0.43
N PRO A 49 -6.37 10.80 0.93
CA PRO A 49 -5.78 11.08 2.24
C PRO A 49 -6.34 10.26 3.40
N PHE A 50 -7.61 9.84 3.32
CA PHE A 50 -8.23 8.98 4.32
C PHE A 50 -7.47 7.66 4.49
N TYR A 51 -6.84 7.13 3.44
CA TYR A 51 -6.12 5.85 3.47
C TYR A 51 -4.63 6.01 3.73
N ILE A 52 -4.00 7.01 3.14
CA ILE A 52 -2.54 7.14 3.10
C ILE A 52 -1.94 7.96 4.24
N HIS A 53 -2.77 8.51 5.14
CA HIS A 53 -2.26 9.27 6.28
C HIS A 53 -1.37 8.42 7.19
N HIS A 54 -1.66 7.12 7.31
CA HIS A 54 -0.82 6.15 8.01
C HIS A 54 -0.34 5.07 7.04
N LEU A 55 0.98 4.94 6.85
CA LEU A 55 1.59 3.83 6.13
C LEU A 55 2.31 2.88 7.10
N ASP A 56 2.07 1.58 6.93
CA ASP A 56 2.66 0.52 7.75
C ASP A 56 3.51 -0.42 6.90
N PHE A 57 4.82 -0.16 6.92
CA PHE A 57 5.87 -0.88 6.21
C PHE A 57 6.49 -2.01 7.03
N VAL A 58 5.77 -2.53 8.04
CA VAL A 58 6.20 -3.72 8.75
C VAL A 58 5.96 -4.94 7.86
N ILE A 59 7.05 -5.46 7.31
CA ILE A 59 7.01 -6.65 6.46
C ILE A 59 7.07 -7.88 7.35
N LYS A 60 5.97 -8.64 7.38
CA LYS A 60 5.92 -9.93 8.09
C LYS A 60 6.76 -10.94 7.31
N ARG A 61 7.98 -11.17 7.76
CA ARG A 61 8.80 -12.27 7.25
C ARG A 61 8.41 -13.56 7.95
N ASP A 62 7.78 -14.45 7.21
CA ASP A 62 7.92 -15.86 7.50
C ASP A 62 9.33 -16.29 7.06
N ASP A 63 9.99 -17.20 7.77
CA ASP A 63 11.37 -17.68 7.49
C ASP A 63 11.61 -18.22 6.05
N VAL A 64 10.54 -18.28 5.24
CA VAL A 64 10.48 -18.81 3.87
C VAL A 64 10.31 -17.68 2.83
N HIS A 65 10.12 -16.41 3.23
CA HIS A 65 9.87 -15.32 2.28
C HIS A 65 11.15 -14.75 1.66
N ASN A 66 11.13 -14.70 0.32
CA ASN A 66 12.18 -14.18 -0.55
C ASN A 66 12.38 -12.68 -0.30
N SER A 67 13.49 -12.33 0.36
CA SER A 67 13.92 -10.94 0.58
C SER A 67 13.93 -10.06 -0.67
N SER A 68 14.04 -10.66 -1.87
CA SER A 68 13.99 -9.92 -3.14
C SER A 68 12.62 -9.36 -3.49
N VAL A 69 11.52 -10.01 -3.11
CA VAL A 69 10.16 -9.51 -3.36
C VAL A 69 9.87 -8.31 -2.47
N ASP A 70 10.29 -8.38 -1.21
CA ASP A 70 10.15 -7.28 -0.26
C ASP A 70 10.90 -6.03 -0.73
N ILE A 71 12.14 -6.19 -1.23
CA ILE A 71 12.93 -5.08 -1.77
C ILE A 71 12.23 -4.44 -2.98
N GLN A 72 11.71 -5.24 -3.91
CA GLN A 72 10.98 -4.71 -5.08
C GLN A 72 9.73 -3.91 -4.70
N ILE A 73 9.05 -4.33 -3.62
CA ILE A 73 7.92 -3.59 -3.07
C ILE A 73 8.39 -2.22 -2.57
N ILE A 74 9.45 -2.19 -1.77
CA ILE A 74 10.01 -0.95 -1.22
C ILE A 74 10.48 -0.03 -2.35
N ASP A 75 11.29 -0.52 -3.28
CA ASP A 75 11.83 0.27 -4.39
C ASP A 75 10.70 0.91 -5.20
N ARG A 76 9.67 0.13 -5.56
CA ARG A 76 8.52 0.67 -6.30
C ARG A 76 7.79 1.74 -5.50
N ILE A 77 7.60 1.54 -4.20
CA ILE A 77 6.91 2.51 -3.36
C ILE A 77 7.73 3.79 -3.26
N CYS A 78 9.03 3.68 -2.99
CA CYS A 78 9.98 4.78 -2.94
C CYS A 78 10.02 5.59 -4.23
N GLU A 79 10.13 4.94 -5.39
CA GLU A 79 10.30 5.63 -6.66
C GLU A 79 8.99 6.21 -7.22
N LYS A 80 7.86 5.51 -7.05
CA LYS A 80 6.64 5.81 -7.82
C LYS A 80 5.47 6.30 -6.98
N ILE A 81 5.42 5.94 -5.71
CA ILE A 81 4.22 6.15 -4.88
C ILE A 81 4.48 7.26 -3.87
N LEU A 82 5.55 7.16 -3.07
CA LEU A 82 5.90 8.16 -2.06
C LEU A 82 5.97 9.59 -2.61
N PRO A 83 6.57 9.87 -3.79
CA PRO A 83 6.57 11.22 -4.37
C PRO A 83 5.18 11.81 -4.66
N ARG A 84 4.13 10.98 -4.69
CA ARG A 84 2.74 11.41 -4.93
C ARG A 84 1.94 11.62 -3.64
N ILE A 85 2.43 11.08 -2.52
CA ILE A 85 1.66 10.99 -1.27
C ILE A 85 2.38 11.55 -0.05
N ASN A 86 3.68 11.82 -0.11
CA ASN A 86 4.52 12.24 1.02
C ASN A 86 3.93 13.43 1.81
N GLU A 87 3.32 14.40 1.12
CA GLU A 87 2.68 15.57 1.76
C GLU A 87 1.44 15.22 2.59
N LYS A 88 0.85 14.04 2.40
CA LYS A 88 -0.37 13.59 3.06
C LYS A 88 -0.10 12.55 4.16
N VAL A 89 1.09 11.98 4.19
CA VAL A 89 1.49 10.99 5.20
C VAL A 89 1.80 11.72 6.50
N ASN A 90 1.08 11.38 7.57
CA ASN A 90 1.30 11.94 8.90
C ASN A 90 1.80 10.90 9.93
N LYS A 91 1.71 9.62 9.59
CA LYS A 91 2.18 8.52 10.42
C LYS A 91 2.89 7.47 9.57
N LEU A 92 4.07 7.08 10.02
CA LEU A 92 4.85 5.99 9.44
C LEU A 92 5.13 4.94 10.51
N THR A 93 4.87 3.67 10.19
CA THR A 93 5.44 2.52 10.90
C THR A 93 6.41 1.85 9.95
N VAL A 94 7.66 1.66 10.37
CA VAL A 94 8.69 0.98 9.56
C VAL A 94 9.43 -0.03 10.41
N ASP A 95 9.96 -1.07 9.78
CA ASP A 95 10.89 -2.01 10.40
C ASP A 95 12.34 -1.64 10.04
N GLN A 96 13.31 -2.29 10.69
CA GLN A 96 14.74 -2.00 10.47
C GLN A 96 15.20 -2.13 9.02
N PHE A 97 14.50 -2.92 8.19
CA PHE A 97 14.89 -3.20 6.82
C PHE A 97 14.23 -2.24 5.83
N SER A 98 13.00 -1.81 6.12
CA SER A 98 12.30 -0.81 5.31
C SER A 98 12.71 0.62 5.66
N MET A 99 13.22 0.84 6.87
CA MET A 99 13.55 2.16 7.39
C MET A 99 14.44 2.99 6.46
N GLU A 100 15.58 2.45 6.01
CA GLU A 100 16.54 3.23 5.23
C GLU A 100 15.93 3.71 3.90
N GLY A 101 15.25 2.80 3.20
CA GLY A 101 14.54 3.13 1.96
C GLY A 101 13.43 4.14 2.18
N ILE A 102 12.53 3.90 3.13
CA ILE A 102 11.34 4.73 3.32
C ILE A 102 11.70 6.12 3.86
N ILE A 103 12.54 6.21 4.89
CA ILE A 103 12.86 7.48 5.55
C ILE A 103 13.80 8.33 4.71
N SER A 104 14.79 7.72 4.05
CA SER A 104 15.83 8.48 3.34
C SER A 104 15.42 8.90 1.93
N THR A 105 14.36 8.32 1.37
CA THR A 105 13.96 8.60 -0.03
C THR A 105 13.32 9.96 -0.19
N ILE A 106 12.52 10.43 0.76
CA ILE A 106 11.73 11.65 0.59
C ILE A 106 11.40 12.35 1.91
N ASP A 107 11.18 13.66 1.84
CA ASP A 107 10.67 14.44 2.96
C ASP A 107 9.17 14.21 3.18
N TYR A 108 8.78 14.07 4.45
CA TYR A 108 7.40 13.94 4.89
C TYR A 108 6.99 15.17 5.72
N PRO A 109 6.54 16.26 5.08
CA PRO A 109 6.35 17.54 5.77
C PRO A 109 5.22 17.52 6.81
N GLN A 110 4.27 16.58 6.71
CA GLN A 110 3.16 16.42 7.66
C GLN A 110 3.41 15.28 8.66
N LEU A 111 4.61 14.69 8.70
CA LEU A 111 4.90 13.57 9.59
C LEU A 111 4.90 14.03 11.05
N HIS A 112 4.01 13.42 11.83
CA HIS A 112 3.90 13.69 13.27
C HIS A 112 4.23 12.46 14.12
N SER A 113 4.18 11.27 13.52
CA SER A 113 4.45 10.01 14.22
C SER A 113 5.31 9.09 13.37
N LEU A 114 6.45 8.69 13.92
CA LEU A 114 7.30 7.64 13.36
C LEU A 114 7.45 6.52 14.40
N SER A 115 7.05 5.31 14.04
CA SER A 115 7.19 4.12 14.85
C SER A 115 8.19 3.16 14.21
N LEU A 116 9.22 2.80 14.98
CA LEU A 116 10.22 1.81 14.60
C LEU A 116 9.89 0.49 15.29
N VAL A 117 9.70 -0.56 14.52
CA VAL A 117 9.42 -1.89 15.05
C VAL A 117 10.63 -2.79 14.84
N ASN A 118 11.17 -3.30 15.94
CA ASN A 118 12.24 -4.29 15.94
C ASN A 118 11.65 -5.63 16.36
N TYR A 119 11.81 -6.64 15.50
CA TYR A 119 11.48 -8.03 15.79
C TYR A 119 12.77 -8.81 16.06
#